data_AF-A0A5R2MTD0-F1
#
_entry.id   AF-A0A5R2MTD0-F1
#
_cell.length_a   1.000
_cell.length_b   1.000
_cell.length_c   1.000
_cell.angle_alpha   90.00
_cell.angle_beta   90.00
_cell.angle_gamma   90.00
#
_symmetry.space_group_name_H-M   'P 1'
#
loop_
_entity.id
_entity.type
_entity.pdbx_description
1 polymer ?
#
loop_
_entity_poly.entity_id
_entity_poly.type
_entity_poly.pdbx_seq_one_letter_code
_entity_poly.pdbx_strand_id
1 'polypeptide(L)'
;HVPLLEENWESAIQTNVFGTLVCAEVAARCGVAQFVMVSSDKAVDPTSVLGMTKRAAEQIVSALHGTPAGEPGGRRPATKFIAVRFGNVFGSNGSVA
;
A
#
# COMPACT_ATOMS: atom_id res chain seq x y z
N HIS A 1 11.00 3.65 -8.98
CA HIS A 1 12.09 3.24 -9.89
C HIS A 1 12.85 2.11 -9.21
N VAL A 2 13.09 0.97 -9.89
CA VAL A 2 13.66 -0.23 -9.24
C VAL A 2 15.11 0.01 -8.77
N PRO A 3 16.07 0.40 -9.64
CA PRO A 3 17.47 0.62 -9.22
C PRO A 3 17.63 1.55 -8.00
N LEU A 4 16.86 2.64 -7.96
CA LEU A 4 16.90 3.62 -6.87
C LEU A 4 16.50 3.02 -5.52
N LEU A 5 15.50 2.12 -5.53
CA LEU A 5 15.00 1.50 -4.31
C LEU A 5 15.85 0.31 -3.87
N GLU A 6 16.61 -0.30 -4.78
CA GLU A 6 17.65 -1.27 -4.42
C GLU A 6 18.80 -0.60 -3.68
N GLU A 7 19.25 0.56 -4.16
CA GLU A 7 20.32 1.34 -3.53
C GLU A 7 19.88 1.99 -2.21
N ASN A 8 18.60 2.39 -2.11
CA ASN A 8 18.03 3.06 -0.94
C ASN A 8 16.82 2.30 -0.38
N TRP A 9 17.08 1.06 0.04
CA TRP A 9 16.06 0.13 0.53
C TRP A 9 15.38 0.60 1.81
N GLU A 10 16.08 1.33 2.69
CA GLU A 10 15.51 1.89 3.91
C GLU A 10 14.37 2.86 3.60
N SER A 11 14.58 3.75 2.63
CA SER A 11 13.54 4.68 2.19
C SER A 11 12.38 3.95 1.54
N ALA A 12 12.63 2.82 0.84
CA ALA A 12 11.58 1.97 0.29
C ALA A 12 10.68 1.40 1.41
N ILE A 13 11.27 0.93 2.51
CA ILE A 13 10.52 0.41 3.66
C ILE A 13 9.73 1.53 4.33
N GLN A 14 10.38 2.67 4.62
CA GLN A 14 9.72 3.82 5.25
C GLN A 14 8.51 4.31 4.46
N THR A 15 8.67 4.47 3.14
CA THR A 15 7.61 5.02 2.29
C THR A 15 6.54 3.99 1.94
N ASN A 16 6.91 2.82 1.42
CA ASN A 16 5.94 1.85 0.95
C ASN A 16 5.29 1.07 2.09
N VAL A 17 6.03 0.70 3.12
CA VAL A 17 5.53 -0.16 4.21
C VAL A 17 4.94 0.68 5.33
N PHE A 18 5.77 1.47 6.02
CA PHE A 18 5.32 2.27 7.16
C PHE A 18 4.38 3.41 6.74
N GLY A 19 4.65 4.06 5.61
CA GLY A 19 3.74 5.05 5.04
C GLY A 19 2.35 4.47 4.77
N THR A 20 2.28 3.26 4.17
CA THR A 20 0.99 2.58 3.95
C THR A 20 0.31 2.24 5.28
N LEU A 21 1.05 1.72 6.27
CA LEU A 21 0.50 1.39 7.58
C LEU A 21 -0.14 2.60 8.25
N VAL A 22 0.59 3.73 8.33
CA VAL A 22 0.09 4.95 8.96
C VAL A 22 -1.17 5.46 8.25
N CYS A 23 -1.14 5.55 6.91
CA CYS A 23 -2.29 6.02 6.14
C CYS A 23 -3.50 5.09 6.30
N ALA A 24 -3.29 3.77 6.26
CA ALA A 24 -4.35 2.79 6.36
C ALA A 24 -4.96 2.73 7.77
N GLU A 25 -4.15 2.82 8.82
CA GLU A 25 -4.65 2.91 10.20
C GLU A 25 -5.48 4.18 10.43
N VAL A 26 -5.00 5.33 9.96
CA VAL A 26 -5.75 6.59 10.07
C VAL A 26 -7.07 6.49 9.31
N ALA A 27 -7.06 5.91 8.10
CA ALA A 27 -8.26 5.67 7.33
C ALA A 27 -9.29 4.81 8.09
N ALA A 28 -8.84 3.71 8.70
CA ALA A 28 -9.68 2.84 9.52
C ALA A 28 -10.25 3.57 10.76
N ARG A 29 -9.40 4.31 11.49
CA ARG A 29 -9.80 5.09 12.67
C ARG A 29 -10.82 6.17 12.32
N CYS A 30 -10.63 6.86 11.19
CA CYS A 30 -11.58 7.86 10.71
C CYS A 30 -12.86 7.24 10.13
N GLY A 31 -12.87 5.94 9.83
CA GLY A 31 -13.99 5.26 9.20
C GLY A 31 -14.29 5.77 7.80
N VAL A 32 -13.24 5.99 6.99
CA VAL A 32 -13.41 6.38 5.59
C VAL A 32 -14.14 5.27 4.83
N ALA A 33 -14.94 5.62 3.83
CA ALA A 33 -15.71 4.64 3.08
C ALA A 33 -14.81 3.63 2.35
N GLN A 34 -13.74 4.11 1.72
CA GLN A 34 -12.83 3.30 0.90
C GLN A 34 -11.39 3.82 1.00
N PHE A 35 -10.44 2.90 1.05
CA PHE A 35 -9.01 3.16 0.95
C PHE A 35 -8.45 2.34 -0.21
N VAL A 36 -7.91 3.02 -1.23
CA VAL A 36 -7.35 2.37 -2.43
C VAL A 36 -5.83 2.50 -2.40
N MET A 37 -5.15 1.38 -2.25
CA MET A 37 -3.69 1.28 -2.31
C MET A 37 -3.24 0.97 -3.74
N VAL A 38 -2.32 1.79 -4.25
CA VAL A 38 -1.66 1.55 -5.53
C VAL A 38 -0.42 0.67 -5.34
N SER A 39 -0.50 -0.54 -5.90
CA SER A 39 0.56 -1.54 -5.95
C SER A 39 1.07 -1.75 -7.38
N SER A 40 1.93 -2.74 -7.58
CA SER A 40 2.60 -3.05 -8.85
C SER A 40 2.50 -4.54 -9.16
N ASP A 41 2.55 -4.88 -10.45
CA ASP A 41 2.80 -6.24 -10.95
C ASP A 41 4.00 -6.94 -10.28
N LYS A 42 5.04 -6.19 -9.91
CA LYS A 42 6.23 -6.66 -9.18
C LYS A 42 5.96 -7.20 -7.78
N ALA A 43 4.75 -7.01 -7.24
CA ALA A 43 4.34 -7.55 -5.94
C ALA A 43 3.82 -9.01 -6.00
N VAL A 44 3.65 -9.59 -7.20
CA VAL A 44 3.13 -10.96 -7.35
C VAL A 44 4.16 -12.00 -6.95
N ASP A 45 5.36 -11.93 -7.54
CA ASP A 45 6.51 -12.78 -7.24
C ASP A 45 7.75 -11.89 -7.09
N PRO A 46 7.95 -11.30 -5.89
CA PRO A 46 8.86 -10.18 -5.73
C PRO A 46 10.33 -10.63 -5.73
N THR A 47 11.07 -10.15 -6.72
CA THR A 47 12.53 -10.33 -6.86
C THR A 47 13.34 -9.04 -6.64
N SER A 48 12.66 -7.96 -6.21
CA SER A 48 13.23 -6.63 -5.97
C SER A 48 12.70 -6.04 -4.66
N VAL A 49 13.45 -5.11 -4.05
CA VAL A 49 13.03 -4.34 -2.87
C VAL A 49 11.71 -3.60 -3.14
N LEU A 50 11.53 -3.03 -4.33
CA LEU A 50 10.24 -2.43 -4.72
C LEU A 50 9.11 -3.47 -4.63
N GLY A 51 9.30 -4.65 -5.24
CA GLY A 51 8.30 -5.72 -5.23
C GLY A 51 7.99 -6.21 -3.81
N MET A 52 9.03 -6.47 -3.01
CA MET A 52 8.92 -6.93 -1.64
C MET A 52 8.15 -5.93 -0.76
N THR A 53 8.52 -4.65 -0.83
CA THR A 53 7.86 -3.61 -0.03
C THR A 53 6.42 -3.35 -0.47
N LYS A 54 6.12 -3.43 -1.78
CA LYS A 54 4.73 -3.38 -2.27
C LYS A 54 3.90 -4.58 -1.82
N ARG A 55 4.49 -5.79 -1.82
CA ARG A 55 3.82 -6.99 -1.28
C ARG A 55 3.50 -6.87 0.20
N ALA A 56 4.44 -6.35 1.00
CA ALA A 56 4.21 -6.08 2.42
C ALA A 56 3.08 -5.07 2.63
N ALA A 57 3.04 -4.00 1.83
CA ALA A 57 1.98 -3.01 1.88
C ALA A 57 0.59 -3.57 1.50
N GLU A 58 0.52 -4.50 0.54
CA GLU A 58 -0.72 -5.24 0.23
C GLU A 58 -1.20 -6.09 1.41
N GLN A 59 -0.28 -6.75 2.12
CA GLN A 59 -0.61 -7.54 3.32
C GLN A 59 -1.15 -6.64 4.44
N ILE A 60 -0.58 -5.46 4.64
CA ILE A 60 -1.05 -4.48 5.64
C ILE A 60 -2.50 -4.08 5.36
N VAL A 61 -2.83 -3.64 4.14
CA VAL A 61 -4.20 -3.22 3.82
C VAL A 61 -5.18 -4.40 3.84
N SER A 62 -4.73 -5.60 3.49
CA SER A 62 -5.53 -6.82 3.60
C SER A 62 -5.83 -7.18 5.06
N ALA A 63 -4.87 -6.99 5.97
CA ALA A 63 -5.05 -7.27 7.39
C ALA A 63 -6.00 -6.28 8.07
N LEU A 64 -6.07 -5.04 7.58
CA LEU A 64 -6.99 -4.02 8.07
C LEU A 64 -8.40 -4.15 7.50
N HIS A 65 -8.58 -4.91 6.41
CA HIS A 65 -9.90 -5.14 5.82
C HIS A 65 -10.83 -5.86 6.80
N GLY A 66 -12.02 -5.28 7.03
CA GLY A 66 -13.00 -5.85 7.96
C GLY A 66 -12.77 -5.50 9.44
N THR A 67 -11.75 -4.70 9.75
CA THR A 67 -11.58 -4.13 11.09
C THR A 67 -12.69 -3.10 11.37
N PRO A 68 -13.33 -3.13 12.56
CA PRO A 68 -14.32 -2.11 12.93
C PRO A 68 -13.72 -0.71 12.89
N ALA A 69 -14.47 0.23 12.32
CA ALA A 69 -14.02 1.62 12.21
C ALA A 69 -14.34 2.42 13.48
N GLY A 70 -13.46 3.35 13.84
CA GLY A 70 -13.64 4.28 14.95
C GLY A 70 -13.31 3.71 16.33
N GLU A 71 -13.64 4.48 17.37
CA GLU A 71 -13.44 4.10 18.76
C GLU A 71 -14.42 3.00 19.21
N PRO A 72 -14.07 2.18 20.23
CA PRO A 72 -14.97 1.21 20.81
C PRO A 72 -16.32 1.86 21.18
N GLY A 73 -17.41 1.45 20.50
CA GLY A 73 -18.76 1.98 20.70
C GLY A 73 -19.26 2.91 19.58
N GLY A 74 -18.41 3.32 18.64
CA GLY A 74 -18.80 4.06 17.44
C GLY A 74 -19.46 3.17 16.39
N ARG A 75 -20.66 3.53 15.93
CA ARG A 75 -21.42 2.77 14.93
C ARG A 75 -21.04 3.14 13.49
N ARG A 76 -19.75 3.20 13.18
CA ARG A 76 -19.26 3.47 11.81
C ARG A 76 -19.04 2.17 11.05
N PRO A 77 -19.39 2.11 9.75
CA PRO A 77 -19.07 0.95 8.92
C PRO A 77 -17.55 0.80 8.79
N ALA A 78 -17.09 -0.45 8.72
CA ALA A 78 -15.67 -0.77 8.49
C ALA A 78 -15.19 -0.16 7.16
N THR A 79 -13.96 0.37 7.16
CA THR A 79 -13.33 0.89 5.93
C THR A 79 -13.08 -0.24 4.95
N LYS A 80 -13.45 -0.01 3.68
CA LYS A 80 -13.16 -0.95 2.60
C LYS A 80 -11.75 -0.71 2.07
N PHE A 81 -10.84 -1.62 2.39
CA PHE A 81 -9.48 -1.62 1.84
C PHE A 81 -9.42 -2.36 0.51
N ILE A 82 -8.84 -1.72 -0.51
CA ILE A 82 -8.72 -2.23 -1.88
C ILE A 82 -7.27 -2.03 -2.32
N ALA A 83 -6.63 -3.07 -2.86
CA ALA A 83 -5.34 -2.96 -3.51
C ALA A 83 -5.49 -3.15 -5.01
N VAL A 84 -4.94 -2.23 -5.81
CA VAL A 84 -4.90 -2.34 -7.26
C VAL A 84 -3.45 -2.49 -7.71
N ARG A 85 -3.18 -3.39 -8.66
CA ARG A 85 -1.84 -3.59 -9.22
C ARG A 85 -1.78 -3.00 -10.62
N PHE A 86 -0.81 -2.12 -10.85
CA PHE A 86 -0.49 -1.63 -12.19
C PHE A 86 0.77 -2.29 -12.73
N GLY A 87 0.76 -2.56 -14.03
CA GLY A 87 1.98 -2.83 -14.78
C GLY A 87 2.76 -1.55 -15.05
N ASN A 88 3.77 -1.64 -15.92
CA ASN A 88 4.42 -0.43 -16.43
C ASN A 88 3.38 0.44 -17.16
N VAL A 89 3.27 1.71 -16.75
CA VAL A 89 2.39 2.69 -17.38
C VAL A 89 3.19 3.44 -18.44
N PHE A 90 2.67 3.51 -19.66
CA PHE A 90 3.32 4.20 -20.76
C PHE A 90 3.38 5.71 -20.48
N GLY A 91 4.54 6.34 -20.67
CA GLY A 91 4.74 7.78 -20.48
C GLY A 91 4.76 8.27 -19.02
N SER A 92 4.79 7.38 -18.02
CA SER A 92 4.96 7.82 -16.62
C SER A 92 6.41 8.23 -16.33
N ASN A 93 6.61 9.20 -15.42
CA ASN A 93 7.95 9.62 -14.99
C ASN A 93 8.85 8.44 -14.58
N GLY A 94 9.99 8.29 -15.24
CA GLY A 94 10.95 7.20 -15.01
C GLY A 94 10.58 5.86 -15.65
N SER A 95 9.61 5.83 -16.58
CA SER A 95 9.35 4.69 -17.46
C SER A 95 10.33 4.71 -18.65
N VAL A 96 10.69 3.52 -19.13
CA VAL A 96 11.51 3.37 -20.35
C VAL A 96 10.61 3.73 -21.54
N ALA A 97 10.64 5.00 -21.93
CA ALA A 97 10.12 5.43 -23.22
C ALA A 97 11.25 5.33 -24.26
#